data_AF-A0ABD5AZ37-F1
#
_entry.id   AF-A0ABD5AZ37-F1
#
_cell.length_a   1.000
_cell.length_b   1.000
_cell.length_c   1.000
_cell.angle_alpha   90.00
_cell.angle_beta   90.00
_cell.angle_gamma   90.00
#
_symmetry.space_group_name_H-M   'P 1'
#
loop_
_entity.id
_entity.type
_entity.pdbx_description
1 polymer ?
#
loop_
_entity_poly.entity_id
_entity_poly.type
_entity_poly.pdbx_seq_one_letter_code
_entity_poly.pdbx_strand_id
1 'polypeptide(L)'
;TPKLSVILVGNDCASQSYVKSKKKAAEKIGMISEIIHLDESTSEEVVLSELNRLNNDDTVSGILVQVPLPKQVSEQKVLEAINPEKDVDGFHPINIGKLYIDEQTFVPCTPLGIMEILKHADINLEGKNAVVIGRSHIVGQPVSKLLLQANATVTILHSRTKNMNAHLKQADVIVSAVGQPGLVT
;
A
#
# COMPACT_ATOMS: atom_id res chain seq x y z
N THR A 1 -7.14 22.96 5.64
CA THR A 1 -7.81 21.64 5.58
C THR A 1 -6.97 20.70 4.75
N PRO A 2 -6.63 19.49 5.22
CA PRO A 2 -5.85 18.55 4.42
C PRO A 2 -6.56 18.19 3.11
N LYS A 3 -5.81 18.10 2.02
CA LYS A 3 -6.32 17.75 0.69
C LYS A 3 -5.68 16.46 0.19
N LEU A 4 -6.50 15.50 -0.20
CA LEU A 4 -6.10 14.26 -0.87
C LEU A 4 -6.46 14.33 -2.35
N SER A 5 -5.47 14.29 -3.23
CA SER A 5 -5.66 14.21 -4.68
C SER A 5 -5.42 12.78 -5.16
N VAL A 6 -6.42 12.21 -5.83
CA VAL A 6 -6.36 10.84 -6.38
C VAL A 6 -6.32 10.90 -7.89
N ILE A 7 -5.28 10.34 -8.51
CA ILE A 7 -5.19 10.15 -9.96
C ILE A 7 -5.77 8.78 -10.30
N LEU A 8 -6.74 8.77 -11.22
CA LEU A 8 -7.31 7.57 -11.83
C LEU A 8 -7.03 7.62 -13.34
N VAL A 9 -6.36 6.60 -13.87
CA VAL A 9 -6.10 6.48 -15.31
C VAL A 9 -6.94 5.34 -15.89
N GLY A 10 -7.80 5.67 -16.85
CA GLY A 10 -8.70 4.70 -17.50
C GLY A 10 -10.03 4.49 -16.78
N ASN A 11 -10.76 3.45 -17.19
CA ASN A 11 -12.19 3.29 -16.89
C ASN A 11 -12.55 2.01 -16.14
N ASP A 12 -11.59 1.40 -15.45
CA ASP A 12 -11.85 0.20 -14.65
C ASP A 12 -12.91 0.47 -13.56
N CYS A 13 -14.01 -0.29 -13.62
CA CYS A 13 -15.18 -0.08 -12.76
C CYS A 13 -14.87 -0.34 -11.27
N ALA A 14 -13.98 -1.30 -11.00
CA ALA A 14 -13.55 -1.60 -9.63
C ALA A 14 -12.74 -0.43 -9.05
N SER A 15 -11.80 0.10 -9.84
CA SER A 15 -11.00 1.28 -9.51
C SER A 15 -11.86 2.51 -9.26
N GLN A 16 -12.86 2.79 -10.12
CA GLN A 16 -13.78 3.91 -9.91
C GLN A 16 -14.56 3.80 -8.60
N SER A 17 -15.08 2.61 -8.29
CA SER A 17 -15.83 2.37 -7.05
C SER A 17 -14.96 2.54 -5.80
N TYR A 18 -13.72 2.08 -5.90
CA TYR A 18 -12.74 2.18 -4.82
C TYR A 18 -12.30 3.64 -4.56
N VAL A 19 -12.00 4.40 -5.62
CA VAL A 19 -11.65 5.84 -5.50
C VAL A 19 -12.83 6.66 -4.97
N LYS A 20 -14.06 6.39 -5.41
CA LYS A 20 -15.26 7.03 -4.85
C LYS A 20 -15.42 6.76 -3.35
N SER A 21 -15.07 5.55 -2.90
CA SER A 21 -15.11 5.19 -1.48
C SER A 21 -14.06 5.95 -0.67
N LYS A 22 -12.83 6.11 -1.21
CA LYS A 22 -11.77 6.93 -0.61
C LYS A 22 -12.20 8.40 -0.48
N LYS A 23 -12.81 8.98 -1.53
CA LYS A 23 -13.34 10.34 -1.50
C LYS A 23 -14.37 10.54 -0.39
N LYS A 24 -15.36 9.63 -0.29
CA LYS A 24 -16.37 9.67 0.77
C LYS A 24 -15.77 9.56 2.17
N ALA A 25 -14.76 8.70 2.35
CA ALA A 25 -14.06 8.57 3.63
C ALA A 25 -13.33 9.86 4.02
N ALA A 26 -12.63 10.49 3.07
CA ALA A 26 -11.95 11.77 3.28
C ALA A 26 -12.93 12.91 3.62
N GLU A 27 -14.02 13.04 2.88
CA GLU A 27 -15.05 14.06 3.13
C GLU A 27 -15.72 13.85 4.50
N LYS A 28 -15.96 12.60 4.91
CA LYS A 28 -16.54 12.26 6.22
C LYS A 28 -15.69 12.75 7.40
N ILE A 29 -14.38 12.83 7.23
CA ILE A 29 -13.44 13.34 8.25
C ILE A 29 -13.07 14.81 8.03
N GLY A 30 -13.78 15.51 7.15
CA GLY A 30 -13.59 16.95 6.90
C GLY A 30 -12.41 17.30 5.99
N MET A 31 -11.82 16.32 5.29
CA MET A 31 -10.77 16.57 4.30
C MET A 31 -11.34 16.99 2.95
N ILE A 32 -10.54 17.73 2.18
CA ILE A 32 -10.83 17.97 0.76
C ILE A 32 -10.34 16.74 -0.01
N SER A 33 -11.16 16.22 -0.92
CA SER A 33 -10.75 15.13 -1.81
C SER A 33 -11.10 15.42 -3.26
N GLU A 34 -10.08 15.35 -4.10
CA GLU A 34 -10.14 15.58 -5.54
C GLU A 34 -9.82 14.28 -6.27
N ILE A 35 -10.58 13.99 -7.33
CA ILE A 35 -10.31 12.86 -8.22
C ILE A 35 -9.97 13.46 -9.58
N ILE A 36 -8.76 13.23 -10.04
CA ILE A 36 -8.27 13.61 -11.37
C ILE A 36 -8.40 12.37 -12.24
N HIS A 37 -9.34 12.40 -13.16
CA HIS A 37 -9.60 11.29 -14.08
C HIS A 37 -8.89 11.58 -15.41
N LEU A 38 -7.96 10.70 -15.78
CA LEU A 38 -7.24 10.70 -17.05
C LEU A 38 -7.74 9.54 -17.91
N ASP A 39 -7.78 9.75 -19.23
CA ASP A 39 -8.22 8.73 -20.18
C ASP A 39 -7.28 7.52 -20.20
N GLU A 40 -7.79 6.35 -20.57
CA GLU A 40 -6.99 5.11 -20.66
C GLU A 40 -5.86 5.21 -21.69
N SER A 41 -6.04 6.05 -22.72
CA SER A 41 -5.05 6.33 -23.77
C SER A 41 -4.01 7.38 -23.37
N THR A 42 -4.11 7.94 -22.16
CA THR A 42 -3.17 8.96 -21.66
C THR A 42 -1.74 8.41 -21.67
N SER A 43 -0.80 9.24 -22.11
CA SER A 43 0.62 8.87 -22.13
C SER A 43 1.23 8.97 -20.73
N GLU A 44 2.33 8.26 -20.51
CA GLU A 44 3.07 8.31 -19.25
C GLU A 44 3.50 9.75 -18.90
N GLU A 45 3.95 10.53 -19.89
CA GLU A 45 4.41 11.91 -19.71
C GLU A 45 3.31 12.81 -19.15
N VAL A 46 2.06 12.62 -19.58
CA VAL A 46 0.92 13.40 -19.08
C VAL A 46 0.62 13.04 -17.62
N VAL A 47 0.68 11.75 -17.26
CA VAL A 47 0.53 11.30 -15.87
C VAL A 47 1.62 11.90 -14.98
N LEU A 48 2.88 11.86 -15.43
CA LEU A 48 4.02 12.43 -14.71
C LEU A 48 3.93 13.95 -14.57
N SER A 49 3.41 14.64 -15.59
CA SER A 49 3.16 16.09 -15.55
C SER A 49 2.13 16.45 -14.49
N GLU A 50 1.04 15.68 -14.39
CA GLU A 50 0.04 15.90 -13.34
C GLU A 50 0.58 15.63 -11.94
N LEU A 51 1.37 14.58 -11.77
CA LEU A 51 2.07 14.32 -10.50
C LEU A 51 2.98 15.49 -10.12
N ASN A 52 3.74 16.03 -11.08
CA ASN A 52 4.58 17.20 -10.85
C ASN A 52 3.75 18.43 -10.44
N ARG A 53 2.60 18.66 -11.08
CA ARG A 53 1.69 19.75 -10.67
C ARG A 53 1.21 19.58 -9.23
N LEU A 54 0.79 18.37 -8.84
CA LEU A 54 0.33 18.07 -7.48
C LEU A 54 1.45 18.15 -6.44
N ASN A 55 2.66 17.74 -6.80
CA ASN A 55 3.83 17.85 -5.93
C ASN A 55 4.15 19.31 -5.58
N ASN A 56 3.96 20.23 -6.51
CA ASN A 56 4.22 21.65 -6.34
C ASN A 56 2.99 22.46 -5.84
N ASP A 57 1.85 21.80 -5.63
CA ASP A 57 0.65 22.43 -5.07
C ASP A 57 0.69 22.34 -3.53
N ASP A 58 0.97 23.46 -2.87
CA ASP A 58 1.02 23.55 -1.39
C ASP A 58 -0.33 23.26 -0.72
N THR A 59 -1.44 23.30 -1.47
CA THR A 59 -2.75 22.93 -0.94
C THR A 59 -2.92 21.42 -0.84
N VAL A 60 -2.14 20.62 -1.58
CA VAL A 60 -2.20 19.16 -1.63
C VAL A 60 -1.35 18.57 -0.52
N SER A 61 -1.98 17.82 0.38
CA SER A 61 -1.31 17.16 1.51
C SER A 61 -0.95 15.70 1.21
N GLY A 62 -1.64 15.07 0.25
CA GLY A 62 -1.40 13.69 -0.12
C GLY A 62 -1.81 13.40 -1.56
N ILE A 63 -1.05 12.54 -2.21
CA ILE A 63 -1.25 12.09 -3.58
C ILE A 63 -1.42 10.58 -3.56
N LEU A 64 -2.41 10.10 -4.31
CA LEU A 64 -2.63 8.68 -4.51
C LEU A 64 -2.83 8.39 -5.98
N VAL A 65 -2.18 7.36 -6.50
CA VAL A 65 -2.40 6.88 -7.86
C VAL A 65 -3.10 5.53 -7.79
N GLN A 66 -4.27 5.43 -8.41
CA GLN A 66 -5.04 4.21 -8.43
C GLN A 66 -4.46 3.21 -9.44
N VAL A 67 -4.12 2.01 -8.96
CA VAL A 67 -3.69 0.85 -9.76
C VAL A 67 -4.86 -0.12 -10.00
N PRO A 68 -4.84 -0.94 -11.08
CA PRO A 68 -3.79 -1.07 -12.09
C PRO A 68 -3.75 0.11 -13.06
N LEU A 69 -2.55 0.47 -13.51
CA LEU A 69 -2.34 1.46 -14.56
C LEU A 69 -2.42 0.82 -15.97
N PRO A 70 -2.76 1.60 -17.01
CA PRO A 70 -2.64 1.14 -18.39
C PRO A 70 -1.23 0.67 -18.73
N LYS A 71 -1.09 -0.32 -19.61
CA LYS A 71 0.19 -1.00 -19.91
C LYS A 71 1.31 -0.06 -20.38
N GLN A 72 0.96 1.07 -20.97
CA GLN A 72 1.91 2.06 -21.45
C GLN A 72 2.47 2.99 -20.36
N VAL A 73 1.91 2.95 -19.14
CA VAL A 73 2.34 3.78 -18.01
C VAL A 73 3.09 2.90 -17.02
N SER A 74 4.36 3.22 -16.76
CA SER A 74 5.16 2.53 -15.77
C SER A 74 4.69 2.89 -14.35
N GLU A 75 4.18 1.90 -13.63
CA GLU A 75 3.85 2.02 -12.21
C GLU A 75 5.05 2.47 -11.39
N GLN A 76 6.25 1.94 -11.67
CA GLN A 76 7.47 2.32 -10.96
C GLN A 76 7.78 3.82 -11.12
N LYS A 77 7.78 4.34 -12.36
CA LYS A 77 8.05 5.76 -12.60
C LYS A 77 7.01 6.66 -11.95
N VAL A 78 5.76 6.24 -11.94
CA VAL A 78 4.67 6.96 -11.30
C VAL A 78 4.88 7.01 -9.77
N LEU A 79 5.22 5.88 -9.14
CA LEU A 79 5.50 5.83 -7.71
C LEU A 79 6.71 6.68 -7.32
N GLU A 80 7.79 6.67 -8.12
CA GLU A 80 8.99 7.48 -7.91
C GLU A 80 8.78 8.98 -8.18
N ALA A 81 7.75 9.34 -8.96
CA ALA A 81 7.44 10.72 -9.26
C ALA A 81 6.65 11.42 -8.16
N ILE A 82 6.01 10.70 -7.23
CA ILE A 82 5.30 11.30 -6.10
C ILE A 82 6.33 11.81 -5.09
N ASN A 83 6.21 13.05 -4.60
CA ASN A 83 7.06 13.51 -3.50
C ASN A 83 6.87 12.57 -2.28
N PRO A 84 7.94 12.00 -1.69
CA PRO A 84 7.83 11.11 -0.53
C PRO A 84 7.00 11.67 0.63
N GLU A 85 7.01 13.00 0.82
CA GLU A 85 6.24 13.69 1.87
C GLU A 85 4.74 13.83 1.54
N LYS A 86 4.35 13.56 0.29
CA LYS A 86 2.96 13.51 -0.17
C LYS A 86 2.51 12.10 -0.54
N ASP A 87 3.39 11.10 -0.47
CA ASP A 87 3.09 9.69 -0.74
C ASP A 87 2.37 9.05 0.45
N VAL A 88 1.08 9.34 0.57
CA VAL A 88 0.24 8.82 1.66
C VAL A 88 -0.10 7.34 1.52
N ASP A 89 0.22 6.70 0.38
CA ASP A 89 0.07 5.26 0.20
C ASP A 89 1.35 4.48 0.58
N GLY A 90 2.47 5.19 0.80
CA GLY A 90 3.71 4.66 1.38
C GLY A 90 4.56 3.78 0.47
N PHE A 91 4.33 3.85 -0.85
CA PHE A 91 5.01 2.98 -1.82
C PHE A 91 6.24 3.62 -2.47
N HIS A 92 6.50 4.91 -2.23
CA HIS A 92 7.69 5.57 -2.72
C HIS A 92 8.95 4.85 -2.17
N PRO A 93 9.97 4.54 -2.99
CA PRO A 93 11.15 3.80 -2.54
C PRO A 93 11.87 4.43 -1.33
N ILE A 94 11.91 5.76 -1.24
CA ILE A 94 12.40 6.48 -0.04
C ILE A 94 11.59 6.13 1.21
N ASN A 95 10.27 6.08 1.14
CA ASN A 95 9.42 5.74 2.28
C ASN A 95 9.59 4.27 2.69
N ILE A 96 9.65 3.37 1.71
CA ILE A 96 10.00 1.96 1.97
C ILE A 96 11.39 1.85 2.60
N GLY A 97 12.39 2.55 2.06
CA GLY A 97 13.74 2.57 2.62
C GLY A 97 13.75 3.01 4.09
N LYS A 98 13.10 4.13 4.38
CA LYS A 98 12.92 4.66 5.74
C LYS A 98 12.22 3.68 6.67
N LEU A 99 11.15 3.02 6.21
CA LEU A 99 10.46 1.97 6.98
C LEU A 99 11.42 0.84 7.37
N TYR A 100 12.30 0.41 6.47
CA TYR A 100 13.22 -0.69 6.72
C TYR A 100 14.34 -0.35 7.71
N ILE A 101 14.74 0.91 7.79
CA ILE A 101 15.73 1.43 8.74
C ILE A 101 15.11 2.04 10.01
N ASP A 102 13.81 1.82 10.23
CA ASP A 102 13.08 2.26 11.41
C ASP A 102 12.98 3.81 11.55
N GLU A 103 13.04 4.53 10.43
CA GLU A 103 12.79 5.97 10.36
C GLU A 103 11.30 6.30 10.20
N GLN A 104 10.88 7.47 10.70
CA GLN A 104 9.52 7.98 10.50
C GLN A 104 9.24 8.28 9.03
N THR A 105 8.12 7.75 8.53
CA THR A 105 7.72 7.85 7.13
C THR A 105 6.25 7.44 6.96
N PHE A 106 5.72 7.61 5.75
CA PHE A 106 4.45 6.96 5.37
C PHE A 106 4.68 5.46 5.20
N VAL A 107 3.82 4.68 5.85
CA VAL A 107 3.84 3.23 5.79
C VAL A 107 2.75 2.75 4.83
N PRO A 108 3.03 1.74 3.99
CA PRO A 108 2.02 1.09 3.17
C PRO A 108 0.68 0.86 3.88
N CYS A 109 -0.41 1.39 3.30
CA CYS A 109 -1.73 1.44 3.95
C CYS A 109 -2.25 0.06 4.36
N THR A 110 -2.11 -0.96 3.48
CA THR A 110 -2.61 -2.31 3.78
C THR A 110 -1.82 -2.97 4.93
N PRO A 111 -0.47 -3.02 4.88
CA PRO A 111 0.35 -3.43 6.01
C PRO A 111 0.03 -2.71 7.32
N LEU A 112 -0.08 -1.38 7.31
CA LEU A 112 -0.42 -0.61 8.50
C LEU A 112 -1.82 -0.96 9.02
N GLY A 113 -2.80 -1.10 8.12
CA GLY A 113 -4.16 -1.52 8.47
C GLY A 113 -4.20 -2.91 9.12
N ILE A 114 -3.38 -3.86 8.67
CA ILE A 114 -3.26 -5.18 9.32
C ILE A 114 -2.76 -5.02 10.77
N MET A 115 -1.74 -4.18 11.00
CA MET A 115 -1.23 -3.92 12.35
C MET A 115 -2.29 -3.28 13.25
N GLU A 116 -3.06 -2.32 12.73
CA GLU A 116 -4.16 -1.70 13.48
C GLU A 116 -5.28 -2.68 13.80
N ILE A 117 -5.62 -3.60 12.89
CA ILE A 117 -6.60 -4.66 13.16
C ILE A 117 -6.11 -5.59 14.28
N LEU A 118 -4.84 -6.03 14.22
CA LEU A 118 -4.24 -6.90 15.24
C LEU A 118 -4.21 -6.22 16.61
N LYS A 119 -3.83 -4.93 16.63
CA LYS A 119 -3.84 -4.10 17.84
C LYS A 119 -5.24 -3.92 18.41
N HIS A 120 -6.23 -3.65 17.57
CA HIS A 120 -7.63 -3.50 17.99
C HIS A 120 -8.23 -4.80 18.52
N ALA A 121 -7.72 -5.95 18.05
CA ALA A 121 -8.08 -7.27 18.55
C ALA A 121 -7.27 -7.71 19.79
N ASP A 122 -6.49 -6.81 20.40
CA ASP A 122 -5.64 -7.08 21.57
C ASP A 122 -4.66 -8.26 21.38
N ILE A 123 -4.20 -8.48 20.14
CA ILE A 123 -3.23 -9.53 19.83
C ILE A 123 -1.82 -9.04 20.17
N ASN A 124 -1.23 -9.58 21.25
CA ASN A 124 0.18 -9.35 21.55
C ASN A 124 1.08 -10.15 20.59
N LEU A 125 1.91 -9.44 19.82
CA LEU A 125 2.82 -10.00 18.82
C LEU A 125 4.21 -10.33 19.37
N GLU A 126 4.55 -9.86 20.58
CA GLU A 126 5.87 -10.07 21.16
C GLU A 126 6.17 -11.57 21.34
N GLY A 127 7.27 -12.03 20.73
CA GLY A 127 7.70 -13.42 20.78
C GLY A 127 6.85 -14.40 19.95
N LYS A 128 5.83 -13.92 19.24
CA LYS A 128 4.96 -14.76 18.40
C LYS A 128 5.63 -15.16 17.09
N ASN A 129 5.31 -16.35 16.60
CA ASN A 129 5.70 -16.81 15.27
C ASN A 129 4.69 -16.31 14.24
N ALA A 130 5.03 -15.24 13.53
CA ALA A 130 4.22 -14.69 12.44
C ALA A 130 4.69 -15.27 11.10
N VAL A 131 3.75 -15.81 10.31
CA VAL A 131 4.00 -16.31 8.96
C VAL A 131 3.30 -15.41 7.96
N VAL A 132 4.09 -14.84 7.03
CA VAL A 132 3.57 -14.04 5.92
C VAL A 132 3.70 -14.83 4.63
N ILE A 133 2.60 -15.04 3.92
CA ILE A 133 2.56 -15.73 2.63
C ILE A 133 2.45 -14.69 1.53
N GLY A 134 3.49 -14.59 0.70
CA GLY A 134 3.61 -13.54 -0.31
C GLY A 134 4.67 -12.51 0.09
N ARG A 135 5.40 -12.02 -0.91
CA ARG A 135 6.55 -11.11 -0.73
C ARG A 135 6.50 -9.92 -1.69
N SER A 136 5.28 -9.46 -2.01
CA SER A 136 5.11 -8.25 -2.80
C SER A 136 5.65 -7.04 -2.04
N HIS A 137 6.18 -6.06 -2.78
CA HIS A 137 6.71 -4.82 -2.21
C HIS A 137 5.60 -3.95 -1.59
N ILE A 138 4.34 -4.11 -2.03
CA ILE A 138 3.20 -3.35 -1.52
C ILE A 138 2.53 -3.94 -0.26
N VAL A 139 2.67 -5.25 0.01
CA VAL A 139 1.99 -5.89 1.14
C VAL A 139 2.93 -6.81 1.91
N GLY A 140 3.38 -7.91 1.28
CA GLY A 140 4.06 -8.99 1.99
C GLY A 140 5.38 -8.58 2.66
N GLN A 141 6.21 -7.82 1.96
CA GLN A 141 7.47 -7.32 2.48
C GLN A 141 7.27 -6.28 3.62
N PRO A 142 6.48 -5.20 3.43
CA PRO A 142 6.28 -4.22 4.49
C PRO A 142 5.58 -4.79 5.72
N VAL A 143 4.55 -5.64 5.57
CA VAL A 143 3.87 -6.22 6.75
C VAL A 143 4.82 -7.12 7.55
N SER A 144 5.75 -7.81 6.87
CA SER A 144 6.79 -8.61 7.54
C SER A 144 7.72 -7.72 8.38
N LYS A 145 8.10 -6.54 7.88
CA LYS A 145 8.92 -5.58 8.63
C LYS A 145 8.15 -5.00 9.83
N LEU A 146 6.87 -4.67 9.67
CA LEU A 146 6.03 -4.16 10.76
C LEU A 146 5.82 -5.21 11.86
N LEU A 147 5.60 -6.47 11.49
CA LEU A 147 5.50 -7.58 12.45
C LEU A 147 6.82 -7.77 13.20
N LEU A 148 7.95 -7.64 12.51
CA LEU A 148 9.28 -7.70 13.14
C LEU A 148 9.50 -6.54 14.11
N GLN A 149 9.11 -5.30 13.76
CA GLN A 149 9.15 -4.14 14.66
C GLN A 149 8.26 -4.33 15.89
N ALA A 150 7.18 -5.10 15.77
CA ALA A 150 6.31 -5.50 16.87
C ALA A 150 6.84 -6.73 17.66
N ASN A 151 8.13 -7.04 17.52
CA ASN A 151 8.85 -8.12 18.23
C ASN A 151 8.36 -9.54 17.90
N ALA A 152 7.68 -9.75 16.78
CA ALA A 152 7.38 -11.10 16.29
C ALA A 152 8.62 -11.74 15.63
N THR A 153 8.73 -13.06 15.72
CA THR A 153 9.61 -13.85 14.84
C THR A 153 8.87 -14.06 13.51
N VAL A 154 9.42 -13.56 12.41
CA VAL A 154 8.72 -13.52 11.12
C VAL A 154 9.31 -14.51 10.11
N THR A 155 8.45 -15.37 9.53
CA THR A 155 8.79 -16.24 8.40
C THR A 155 8.03 -15.81 7.14
N ILE A 156 8.75 -15.54 6.05
CA ILE A 156 8.16 -15.18 4.77
C ILE A 156 8.12 -16.39 3.84
N LEU A 157 6.92 -16.83 3.47
CA LEU A 157 6.68 -17.88 2.48
C LEU A 157 6.39 -17.26 1.11
N HIS A 158 6.73 -17.96 0.05
CA HIS A 158 6.45 -17.56 -1.33
C HIS A 158 6.28 -18.78 -2.24
N SER A 159 6.00 -18.57 -3.53
CA SER A 159 5.74 -19.62 -4.53
C SER A 159 6.87 -20.64 -4.74
N ARG A 160 8.03 -20.46 -4.11
CA ARG A 160 9.19 -21.38 -4.18
C ARG A 160 9.50 -22.02 -2.82
N THR A 161 8.74 -21.70 -1.79
CA THR A 161 8.91 -22.28 -0.46
C THR A 161 8.47 -23.74 -0.49
N LYS A 162 9.36 -24.64 -0.07
CA LYS A 162 9.05 -26.06 0.10
C LYS A 162 8.38 -26.27 1.44
N ASN A 163 7.49 -27.26 1.54
CA ASN A 163 6.86 -27.68 2.80
C ASN A 163 6.17 -26.55 3.58
N MET A 164 5.41 -25.67 2.88
CA MET A 164 4.69 -24.55 3.51
C MET A 164 3.88 -24.97 4.75
N ASN A 165 3.24 -26.15 4.71
CA ASN A 165 2.45 -26.68 5.82
C ASN A 165 3.21 -26.82 7.13
N ALA A 166 4.53 -27.08 7.10
CA ALA A 166 5.34 -27.18 8.30
C ALA A 166 5.46 -25.82 9.01
N HIS A 167 5.63 -24.75 8.23
CA HIS A 167 5.70 -23.38 8.73
C HIS A 167 4.33 -22.90 9.23
N LEU A 168 3.25 -23.19 8.49
CA LEU A 168 1.90 -22.78 8.86
C LEU A 168 1.41 -23.42 10.16
N LYS A 169 1.76 -24.69 10.42
CA LYS A 169 1.40 -25.39 11.66
C LYS A 169 2.04 -24.81 12.93
N GLN A 170 3.12 -24.05 12.79
CA GLN A 170 3.86 -23.43 13.90
C GLN A 170 3.50 -21.95 14.08
N ALA A 171 2.66 -21.40 13.21
CA ALA A 171 2.34 -19.98 13.20
C ALA A 171 1.30 -19.64 14.27
N ASP A 172 1.62 -18.62 15.08
CA ASP A 172 0.64 -17.96 15.95
C ASP A 172 -0.22 -16.97 15.15
N VAL A 173 0.37 -16.35 14.11
CA VAL A 173 -0.28 -15.36 13.24
C VAL A 173 0.04 -15.71 11.79
N ILE A 174 -0.98 -15.74 10.92
CA ILE A 174 -0.82 -15.96 9.49
C ILE A 174 -1.37 -14.76 8.72
N VAL A 175 -0.54 -14.15 7.88
CA VAL A 175 -0.94 -13.11 6.92
C VAL A 175 -0.82 -13.68 5.51
N SER A 176 -1.94 -13.80 4.79
CA SER A 176 -1.95 -14.27 3.40
C SER A 176 -2.11 -13.10 2.42
N ALA A 177 -1.09 -12.88 1.58
CA ALA A 177 -0.99 -11.76 0.64
C ALA A 177 -0.69 -12.24 -0.80
N VAL A 178 -1.33 -13.34 -1.23
CA VAL A 178 -1.06 -14.03 -2.50
C VAL A 178 -2.13 -13.85 -3.59
N GLY A 179 -3.27 -13.22 -3.28
CA GLY A 179 -4.35 -13.01 -4.25
C GLY A 179 -4.97 -14.30 -4.84
N GLN A 180 -4.75 -15.45 -4.20
CA GLN A 180 -5.22 -16.75 -4.67
C GLN A 180 -6.27 -17.34 -3.70
N PRO A 181 -7.54 -17.43 -4.13
CA PRO A 181 -8.58 -18.06 -3.32
C PRO A 181 -8.24 -19.50 -2.94
N GLY A 182 -8.50 -19.87 -1.68
CA GLY A 182 -8.33 -21.24 -1.18
C GLY A 182 -6.88 -21.72 -1.04
N LEU A 183 -5.87 -20.83 -1.11
CA LEU A 183 -4.47 -21.25 -0.91
C LEU A 183 -4.19 -21.72 0.51
N VAL A 184 -4.72 -21.01 1.51
CA VAL A 184 -4.63 -21.38 2.92
C VAL A 184 -5.94 -22.06 3.29
N THR A 185 -5.85 -23.28 3.80
CA THR A 185 -6.98 -24.16 4.13
C THR A 185 -6.91 -24.60 5.58
#